data_AF-W6YP08-F1
#
_entry.id   AF-W6YP08-F1
#
_cell.length_a   1.000
_cell.length_b   1.000
_cell.length_c   1.000
_cell.angle_alpha   90.00
_cell.angle_beta   90.00
_cell.angle_gamma   90.00
#
_symmetry.space_group_name_H-M   'P 1'
#
loop_
_entity.id
_entity.type
_entity.pdbx_description
1 polymer ?
#
loop_
_entity_poly.entity_id
_entity_poly.type
_entity_poly.pdbx_seq_one_letter_code
_entity_poly.pdbx_strand_id
1 'polypeptide(L)'
;MAHRTTRKIGQKPRPKDIRKTAHNAVRRPIRFGEKLITIYAGGQGKIPFVVHEDLLCSSSGHFKKLFQQNLQSRLWDAANSEPWDAYMQWLYTGVITVHLKDLGGDDSAKYCQLLMESYELGERLEDELFQKVVLKEIVVDVMISSYAISYHNIGQVYQLTNGASTLRKFILDIARALLARQTKQNMGSEKVLAGDSSEEEDNDESSEDEDEEDESSEDEDELTYDFRNGDRSYEPGETEAEAEEDEDEDEER
;
A
#
# COMPACT_ATOMS: atom_id res chain seq x y z
N MET A 1 -26.14 26.50 -45.95
CA MET A 1 -26.39 26.23 -44.52
C MET A 1 -26.00 24.79 -44.23
N ALA A 2 -24.87 24.58 -43.55
CA ALA A 2 -24.34 23.24 -43.25
C ALA A 2 -24.61 22.93 -41.76
N HIS A 3 -25.41 21.90 -41.50
CA HIS A 3 -25.69 21.43 -40.14
C HIS A 3 -24.54 20.56 -39.65
N ARG A 4 -23.86 21.03 -38.61
CA ARG A 4 -22.75 20.33 -37.94
C ARG A 4 -23.34 19.44 -36.85
N THR A 5 -23.45 18.15 -37.13
CA THR A 5 -23.91 17.13 -36.17
C THR A 5 -22.79 16.84 -35.16
N THR A 6 -22.98 17.26 -33.91
CA THR A 6 -22.08 16.93 -32.80
C THR A 6 -22.35 15.51 -32.32
N ARG A 7 -21.34 14.62 -32.44
CA ARG A 7 -21.37 13.28 -31.85
C ARG A 7 -21.23 13.39 -30.34
N LYS A 8 -22.24 12.94 -29.59
CA LYS A 8 -22.16 12.74 -28.14
C LYS A 8 -21.15 11.64 -27.84
N ILE A 9 -20.04 12.01 -27.21
CA ILE A 9 -19.07 11.06 -26.65
C ILE A 9 -19.79 10.31 -25.52
N GLY A 10 -20.00 9.01 -25.73
CA GLY A 10 -20.64 8.13 -24.76
C GLY A 10 -19.79 8.02 -23.51
N GLN A 11 -20.28 8.52 -22.37
CA GLN A 11 -19.73 8.19 -21.07
C GLN A 11 -19.84 6.67 -20.87
N LYS A 12 -18.69 5.98 -20.78
CA LYS A 12 -18.65 4.57 -20.39
C LYS A 12 -19.36 4.42 -19.03
N PRO A 13 -20.30 3.47 -18.88
CA PRO A 13 -20.93 3.23 -17.59
C PRO A 13 -19.85 2.87 -16.58
N ARG A 14 -19.78 3.63 -15.47
CA ARG A 14 -18.92 3.30 -14.34
C ARG A 14 -19.31 1.90 -13.85
N PRO A 15 -18.34 0.98 -13.66
CA PRO A 15 -18.63 -0.36 -13.19
C PRO A 15 -19.35 -0.24 -11.84
N LYS A 16 -20.61 -0.69 -11.81
CA LYS A 16 -21.42 -0.73 -10.59
C LYS A 16 -20.73 -1.65 -9.60
N ASP A 17 -20.74 -1.23 -8.34
CA ASP A 17 -20.06 -1.83 -7.19
C ASP A 17 -20.40 -3.33 -6.99
N ILE A 18 -19.72 -4.20 -7.73
CA ILE A 18 -19.68 -5.65 -7.48
C ILE A 18 -18.48 -5.89 -6.56
N ARG A 19 -18.50 -5.28 -5.37
CA ARG A 19 -17.60 -5.61 -4.26
C ARG A 19 -18.43 -6.04 -3.05
N LYS A 20 -19.26 -7.07 -3.21
CA LYS A 20 -19.73 -7.88 -2.06
C LYS A 20 -18.58 -8.81 -1.66
N THR A 21 -17.56 -8.26 -1.01
CA THR A 21 -16.48 -9.05 -0.43
C THR A 21 -17.03 -9.88 0.73
N ALA A 22 -16.83 -11.20 0.66
CA ALA A 22 -17.27 -12.18 1.66
C ALA A 22 -16.69 -11.98 3.09
N HIS A 23 -15.90 -10.93 3.32
CA HIS A 23 -15.29 -10.60 4.61
C HIS A 23 -16.28 -10.03 5.64
N ASN A 24 -17.48 -9.60 5.23
CA ASN A 24 -18.51 -9.15 6.17
C ASN A 24 -19.13 -10.29 7.01
N ALA A 25 -18.90 -11.55 6.66
CA ALA A 25 -19.51 -12.68 7.35
C ALA A 25 -18.92 -12.99 8.74
N VAL A 26 -17.79 -12.37 9.13
CA VAL A 26 -17.07 -12.70 10.38
C VAL A 26 -17.18 -11.58 11.43
N ARG A 27 -17.88 -10.48 11.14
CA ARG A 27 -17.99 -9.38 12.10
C ARG A 27 -19.08 -9.64 13.10
N ARG A 28 -18.72 -9.60 14.38
CA ARG A 28 -19.69 -9.67 15.47
C ARG A 28 -20.60 -8.43 15.38
N PRO A 29 -21.90 -8.57 15.63
CA PRO A 29 -22.79 -7.42 15.73
C PRO A 29 -22.24 -6.43 16.75
N ILE A 30 -22.10 -5.16 16.35
CA ILE A 30 -21.71 -4.09 17.27
C ILE A 30 -22.80 -3.98 18.33
N ARG A 31 -22.41 -4.07 19.59
CA ARG A 31 -23.34 -3.95 20.72
C ARG A 31 -23.33 -2.51 21.19
N PHE A 32 -24.37 -1.77 20.81
CA PHE A 32 -24.57 -0.40 21.27
C PHE A 32 -24.72 -0.39 22.80
N GLY A 33 -23.94 0.45 23.48
CA GLY A 33 -23.85 0.52 24.95
C GLY A 33 -22.56 -0.05 25.53
N GLU A 34 -21.65 -0.56 24.70
CA GLU A 34 -20.33 -0.99 25.12
C GLU A 34 -19.35 0.18 25.30
N LYS A 35 -18.20 -0.13 25.92
CA LYS A 35 -17.20 0.85 26.33
C LYS A 35 -16.55 1.52 25.12
N LEU A 36 -16.57 2.85 25.12
CA LEU A 36 -15.85 3.67 24.16
C LEU A 36 -14.47 4.03 24.72
N ILE A 37 -13.50 4.08 23.82
CA ILE A 37 -12.15 4.57 24.11
C ILE A 37 -11.78 5.67 23.14
N THR A 38 -10.90 6.57 23.58
CA THR A 38 -10.34 7.62 22.73
C THR A 38 -8.88 7.29 22.43
N ILE A 39 -8.57 7.07 21.16
CA ILE A 39 -7.20 6.96 20.65
C ILE A 39 -6.80 8.32 20.11
N TYR A 40 -5.61 8.79 20.45
CA TYR A 40 -5.06 10.01 19.85
C TYR A 40 -4.05 9.59 18.79
N ALA A 41 -4.11 10.17 17.60
CA ALA A 41 -3.16 9.92 16.52
C ALA A 41 -2.81 11.20 15.75
N GLY A 42 -1.67 11.20 15.07
CA GLY A 42 -1.05 12.41 14.50
C GLY A 42 -0.06 13.03 15.48
N GLY A 43 1.04 13.58 14.95
CA GLY A 43 2.17 14.11 15.74
C GLY A 43 1.82 15.30 16.65
N GLN A 44 2.25 16.51 16.32
CA GLN A 44 2.05 17.68 17.20
C GLN A 44 0.57 18.08 17.39
N GLY A 45 -0.33 17.64 16.50
CA GLY A 45 -1.75 17.99 16.49
C GLY A 45 -2.73 16.91 16.94
N LYS A 46 -2.26 15.83 17.59
CA LYS A 46 -3.04 14.69 18.15
C LYS A 46 -4.55 14.78 17.96
N ILE A 47 -5.04 14.11 16.93
CA ILE A 47 -6.46 14.02 16.59
C ILE A 47 -7.09 12.86 17.39
N PRO A 48 -8.18 13.11 18.14
CA PRO A 48 -8.87 12.07 18.89
C PRO A 48 -9.80 11.25 17.99
N PHE A 49 -9.73 9.94 18.12
CA PHE A 49 -10.57 8.93 17.49
C PHE A 49 -11.34 8.18 18.57
N VAL A 50 -12.67 8.31 18.56
CA VAL A 50 -13.55 7.61 19.52
C VAL A 50 -14.07 6.32 18.91
N VAL A 51 -13.76 5.19 19.54
CA VAL A 51 -14.03 3.86 18.99
C VAL A 51 -14.47 2.89 20.07
N HIS A 52 -15.27 1.89 19.69
CA HIS A 52 -15.72 0.85 20.61
C HIS A 52 -14.57 -0.12 20.93
N GLU A 53 -14.35 -0.39 22.22
CA GLU A 53 -13.25 -1.23 22.72
C GLU A 53 -13.35 -2.66 22.17
N ASP A 54 -14.57 -3.20 22.06
CA ASP A 54 -14.84 -4.53 21.53
C ASP A 54 -14.41 -4.67 20.07
N LEU A 55 -14.67 -3.64 19.27
CA LEU A 55 -14.36 -3.61 17.85
C LEU A 55 -12.85 -3.70 17.65
N LEU A 56 -12.08 -2.90 18.40
CA LEU A 56 -10.61 -2.97 18.37
C LEU A 56 -10.08 -4.32 18.85
N CYS A 57 -10.57 -4.83 19.99
CA CYS A 57 -10.13 -6.12 20.54
C CYS A 57 -10.46 -7.30 19.62
N SER A 58 -11.58 -7.21 18.89
CA SER A 58 -12.02 -8.27 17.99
C SER A 58 -11.16 -8.34 16.74
N SER A 59 -10.60 -7.20 16.34
CA SER A 59 -9.83 -7.04 15.11
C SER A 59 -8.34 -7.23 15.33
N SER A 60 -7.81 -6.59 16.38
CA SER A 60 -6.39 -6.49 16.66
C SER A 60 -6.00 -7.26 17.93
N GLY A 61 -5.07 -8.20 17.76
CA GLY A 61 -4.49 -8.94 18.87
C GLY A 61 -3.71 -8.03 19.84
N HIS A 62 -3.11 -6.96 19.30
CA HIS A 62 -2.41 -5.96 20.08
C HIS A 62 -3.32 -5.29 21.11
N PHE A 63 -4.46 -4.74 20.67
CA PHE A 63 -5.39 -4.04 21.55
C PHE A 63 -5.96 -4.96 22.62
N LYS A 64 -6.26 -6.21 22.26
CA LYS A 64 -6.70 -7.21 23.21
C LYS A 64 -5.70 -7.42 24.35
N LYS A 65 -4.40 -7.54 24.04
CA LYS A 65 -3.33 -7.67 25.05
C LYS A 65 -3.20 -6.39 25.88
N LEU A 66 -3.24 -5.23 25.22
CA LEU A 66 -3.06 -3.91 25.83
C LEU A 66 -4.15 -3.61 26.87
N PHE A 67 -5.42 -3.88 26.55
CA PHE A 67 -6.53 -3.64 27.48
C PHE A 67 -6.61 -4.67 28.61
N GLN A 68 -6.18 -5.91 28.37
CA GLN A 68 -6.04 -6.90 29.44
C GLN A 68 -5.02 -6.49 30.51
N GLN A 69 -4.02 -5.69 30.14
CA GLN A 69 -3.00 -5.18 31.05
C GLN A 69 -3.41 -3.86 31.76
N ASN A 70 -4.66 -3.38 31.58
CA ASN A 70 -5.14 -2.10 32.09
C ASN A 70 -4.29 -0.88 31.65
N LEU A 71 -3.58 -0.96 30.51
CA LEU A 71 -2.75 0.12 29.97
C LEU A 71 -3.55 1.15 29.17
N GLN A 72 -4.76 1.47 29.62
CA GLN A 72 -5.76 2.24 28.85
C GLN A 72 -5.34 3.69 28.54
N SER A 73 -4.30 4.21 29.20
CA SER A 73 -3.88 5.61 29.09
C SER A 73 -2.72 5.86 28.12
N ARG A 74 -2.27 4.86 27.36
CA ARG A 74 -1.17 5.06 26.41
C ARG A 74 -1.68 5.73 25.14
N LEU A 75 -1.51 7.05 25.12
CA LEU A 75 -1.42 7.89 23.94
C LEU A 75 -0.64 7.14 22.85
N TRP A 76 -1.26 6.92 21.69
CA TRP A 76 -0.63 6.24 20.57
C TRP A 76 -0.04 7.27 19.62
N ASP A 77 1.24 7.58 19.78
CA ASP A 77 1.91 8.54 18.89
C ASP A 77 2.18 7.89 17.53
N ALA A 78 1.16 7.88 16.66
CA ALA A 78 1.32 7.57 15.25
C ALA A 78 1.51 8.89 14.52
N ALA A 79 2.59 9.00 13.74
CA ALA A 79 2.98 10.24 13.07
C ALA A 79 1.87 10.85 12.19
N ASN A 80 1.05 10.00 11.56
CA ASN A 80 0.02 10.41 10.60
C ASN A 80 -1.39 9.96 11.04
N SER A 81 -2.38 10.85 10.91
CA SER A 81 -3.78 10.57 11.23
C SER A 81 -4.54 9.87 10.09
N GLU A 82 -4.13 10.06 8.84
CA GLU A 82 -4.85 9.51 7.68
C GLU A 82 -4.88 7.97 7.66
N PRO A 83 -3.79 7.24 8.02
CA PRO A 83 -3.87 5.78 8.16
C PRO A 83 -4.86 5.34 9.24
N TRP A 84 -5.04 6.15 10.28
CA TRP A 84 -6.04 5.90 11.32
C TRP A 84 -7.46 6.12 10.82
N ASP A 85 -7.72 7.14 10.01
CA ASP A 85 -9.02 7.32 9.35
C ASP A 85 -9.38 6.10 8.50
N ALA A 86 -8.43 5.61 7.69
CA ALA A 86 -8.62 4.40 6.88
C ALA A 86 -8.89 3.16 7.75
N TYR A 87 -8.16 3.00 8.85
CA TYR A 87 -8.36 1.91 9.79
C TYR A 87 -9.72 1.99 10.50
N MET A 88 -10.15 3.17 10.94
CA MET A 88 -11.45 3.39 11.59
C MET A 88 -12.59 3.07 10.63
N GLN A 89 -12.50 3.59 9.41
CA GLN A 89 -13.49 3.30 8.39
C GLN A 89 -13.55 1.80 8.09
N TRP A 90 -12.40 1.13 8.00
CA TRP A 90 -12.36 -0.31 7.83
C TRP A 90 -12.98 -1.03 9.03
N LEU A 91 -12.68 -0.67 10.28
CA LEU A 91 -13.24 -1.28 11.48
C LEU A 91 -14.77 -1.24 11.49
N TYR A 92 -15.38 -0.13 11.07
CA TYR A 92 -16.83 0.01 11.07
C TYR A 92 -17.50 -0.59 9.82
N THR A 93 -16.91 -0.41 8.64
CA THR A 93 -17.60 -0.72 7.36
C THR A 93 -17.12 -2.00 6.68
N GLY A 94 -15.91 -2.45 7.02
CA GLY A 94 -15.25 -3.59 6.38
C GLY A 94 -14.61 -3.24 5.05
N VAL A 95 -14.65 -1.96 4.67
CA VAL A 95 -14.15 -1.43 3.41
C VAL A 95 -13.24 -0.25 3.71
N ILE A 96 -12.12 -0.18 2.99
CA ILE A 96 -11.27 1.01 2.97
C ILE A 96 -11.81 1.91 1.87
N THR A 97 -12.52 2.94 2.26
CA THR A 97 -13.17 3.91 1.38
C THR A 97 -12.36 5.19 1.45
N VAL A 98 -11.16 5.18 0.84
CA VAL A 98 -10.40 6.41 0.73
C VAL A 98 -11.13 7.34 -0.21
N HIS A 99 -11.57 8.47 0.33
CA HIS A 99 -12.23 9.51 -0.43
C HIS A 99 -11.20 10.23 -1.32
N LEU A 100 -10.86 9.60 -2.45
CA LEU A 100 -10.03 10.15 -3.53
C LEU A 100 -10.60 11.43 -4.16
N LYS A 101 -11.75 11.93 -3.70
CA LYS A 101 -12.45 13.06 -4.31
C LYS A 101 -11.87 14.42 -3.91
N ASP A 102 -11.09 14.48 -2.85
CA ASP A 102 -10.53 15.73 -2.32
C ASP A 102 -9.06 15.91 -2.66
N LEU A 103 -8.47 14.90 -3.29
CA LEU A 103 -7.13 14.95 -3.84
C LEU A 103 -7.28 15.49 -5.31
N GLY A 104 -6.30 16.17 -5.87
CA GLY A 104 -6.33 16.79 -7.21
C GLY A 104 -5.83 15.89 -8.37
N GLY A 105 -4.91 16.38 -9.19
CA GLY A 105 -4.40 15.63 -10.36
C GLY A 105 -3.24 14.68 -10.06
N ASP A 106 -2.72 14.67 -8.83
CA ASP A 106 -1.49 13.97 -8.41
C ASP A 106 -1.78 12.90 -7.34
N ASP A 107 -2.96 12.30 -7.45
CA ASP A 107 -3.60 11.62 -6.32
C ASP A 107 -3.22 10.17 -6.17
N SER A 108 -2.86 9.52 -7.28
CA SER A 108 -2.51 8.10 -7.24
C SER A 108 -1.27 7.86 -6.40
N ALA A 109 -0.29 8.78 -6.44
CA ALA A 109 0.92 8.67 -5.63
C ALA A 109 0.59 8.79 -4.13
N LYS A 110 -0.16 9.83 -3.75
CA LYS A 110 -0.60 10.05 -2.35
C LYS A 110 -1.49 8.92 -1.85
N TYR A 111 -2.37 8.41 -2.70
CA TYR A 111 -3.23 7.29 -2.35
C TYR A 111 -2.44 6.01 -2.12
N CYS A 112 -1.49 5.70 -3.00
CA CYS A 112 -0.60 4.56 -2.84
C CYS A 112 0.23 4.69 -1.56
N GLN A 113 0.75 5.89 -1.27
CA GLN A 113 1.45 6.20 -0.01
C GLN A 113 0.54 5.96 1.22
N LEU A 114 -0.68 6.49 1.22
CA LEU A 114 -1.64 6.27 2.30
C LEU A 114 -1.91 4.77 2.54
N LEU A 115 -2.05 3.98 1.46
CA LEU A 115 -2.23 2.54 1.59
C LEU A 115 -0.97 1.86 2.17
N MET A 116 0.24 2.29 1.80
CA MET A 116 1.48 1.77 2.37
C MET A 116 1.60 2.09 3.87
N GLU A 117 1.31 3.32 4.27
CA GLU A 117 1.29 3.74 5.67
C GLU A 117 0.18 3.02 6.47
N SER A 118 -0.97 2.79 5.84
CA SER A 118 -2.07 1.98 6.42
C SER A 118 -1.65 0.54 6.63
N TYR A 119 -0.89 -0.05 5.71
CA TYR A 119 -0.37 -1.40 5.87
C TYR A 119 0.59 -1.47 7.08
N GLU A 120 1.50 -0.51 7.18
CA GLU A 120 2.45 -0.40 8.29
C GLU A 120 1.72 -0.25 9.64
N LEU A 121 0.67 0.58 9.68
CA LEU A 121 -0.22 0.69 10.84
C LEU A 121 -0.81 -0.69 11.20
N GLY A 122 -1.29 -1.43 10.21
CA GLY A 122 -1.80 -2.80 10.41
C GLY A 122 -0.76 -3.77 10.97
N GLU A 123 0.51 -3.66 10.57
CA GLU A 123 1.62 -4.43 11.17
C GLU A 123 1.81 -4.07 12.64
N ARG A 124 1.88 -2.77 12.97
CA ARG A 124 2.03 -2.28 14.35
C ARG A 124 0.87 -2.71 15.26
N LEU A 125 -0.34 -2.77 14.70
CA LEU A 125 -1.55 -3.19 15.41
C LEU A 125 -1.74 -4.71 15.46
N GLU A 126 -0.85 -5.50 14.86
CA GLU A 126 -1.02 -6.96 14.73
C GLU A 126 -2.40 -7.35 14.13
N ASP A 127 -2.90 -6.57 13.16
CA ASP A 127 -4.20 -6.81 12.49
C ASP A 127 -4.00 -7.35 11.07
N GLU A 128 -3.89 -8.67 10.95
CA GLU A 128 -3.67 -9.34 9.67
C GLU A 128 -4.83 -9.15 8.68
N LEU A 129 -6.07 -9.00 9.17
CA LEU A 129 -7.22 -8.86 8.30
C LEU A 129 -7.21 -7.48 7.65
N PHE A 130 -6.88 -6.45 8.42
CA PHE A 130 -6.67 -5.10 7.89
C PHE A 130 -5.54 -5.10 6.86
N GLN A 131 -4.37 -5.66 7.20
CA GLN A 131 -3.22 -5.78 6.29
C GLN A 131 -3.61 -6.45 4.96
N LYS A 132 -4.34 -7.56 5.00
CA LYS A 132 -4.82 -8.27 3.79
C LYS A 132 -5.75 -7.41 2.94
N VAL A 133 -6.64 -6.63 3.57
CA VAL A 133 -7.55 -5.73 2.86
C VAL A 133 -6.78 -4.57 2.23
N VAL A 134 -5.81 -3.99 2.95
CA VAL A 134 -4.93 -2.94 2.41
C VAL A 134 -4.13 -3.44 1.22
N LEU A 135 -3.48 -4.61 1.32
CA LEU A 135 -2.74 -5.22 0.21
C LEU A 135 -3.63 -5.44 -1.02
N LYS A 136 -4.85 -5.93 -0.79
CA LYS A 136 -5.82 -6.12 -1.88
C LYS A 136 -6.14 -4.79 -2.57
N GLU A 137 -6.31 -3.72 -1.81
CA GLU A 137 -6.56 -2.40 -2.39
C GLU A 137 -5.34 -1.85 -3.13
N ILE A 138 -4.11 -2.10 -2.65
CA ILE A 138 -2.87 -1.77 -3.38
C ILE A 138 -2.84 -2.49 -4.74
N VAL A 139 -3.13 -3.79 -4.80
CA VAL A 139 -3.18 -4.52 -6.09
C VAL A 139 -4.19 -3.88 -7.02
N VAL A 140 -5.38 -3.62 -6.52
CA VAL A 140 -6.48 -3.04 -7.30
C VAL A 140 -6.08 -1.68 -7.85
N ASP A 141 -5.49 -0.81 -7.02
CA ASP A 141 -5.03 0.51 -7.43
C ASP A 141 -3.94 0.42 -8.51
N VAL A 142 -2.91 -0.40 -8.29
CA VAL A 142 -1.82 -0.60 -9.27
C VAL A 142 -2.36 -1.19 -10.59
N MET A 143 -3.30 -2.13 -10.52
CA MET A 143 -3.90 -2.74 -11.71
C MET A 143 -4.79 -1.79 -12.50
N ILE A 144 -5.58 -0.95 -11.82
CA ILE A 144 -6.48 0.02 -12.47
C ILE A 144 -5.68 1.17 -13.06
N SER A 145 -4.75 1.70 -12.27
CA SER A 145 -4.02 2.90 -12.62
C SER A 145 -3.08 2.67 -13.81
N SER A 146 -2.65 1.42 -14.07
CA SER A 146 -1.68 1.06 -15.12
C SER A 146 -0.37 1.85 -15.04
N TYR A 147 -0.16 2.60 -13.95
CA TYR A 147 1.06 3.32 -13.69
C TYR A 147 2.06 2.36 -13.07
N ALA A 148 3.31 2.47 -13.51
CA ALA A 148 4.40 1.81 -12.81
C ALA A 148 4.44 2.35 -11.37
N ILE A 149 4.57 1.46 -10.39
CA ILE A 149 4.89 1.87 -9.02
C ILE A 149 6.17 2.70 -9.12
N SER A 150 6.09 3.97 -8.70
CA SER A 150 7.23 4.87 -8.80
C SER A 150 8.37 4.35 -7.92
N TYR A 151 9.62 4.56 -8.35
CA TYR A 151 10.79 4.26 -7.51
C TYR A 151 10.73 4.98 -6.16
N HIS A 152 10.07 6.14 -6.12
CA HIS A 152 9.81 6.87 -4.88
C HIS A 152 8.99 6.04 -3.88
N ASN A 153 7.88 5.44 -4.33
CA ASN A 153 7.03 4.61 -3.47
C ASN A 153 7.76 3.35 -3.00
N ILE A 154 8.57 2.73 -3.86
CA ILE A 154 9.43 1.60 -3.46
C ILE A 154 10.41 2.04 -2.36
N GLY A 155 11.07 3.18 -2.55
CA GLY A 155 11.97 3.77 -1.55
C GLY A 155 11.28 4.02 -0.21
N GLN A 156 10.07 4.58 -0.24
CA GLN A 156 9.27 4.82 0.97
C GLN A 156 8.95 3.52 1.73
N VAL A 157 8.53 2.46 1.03
CA VAL A 157 8.25 1.15 1.69
C VAL A 157 9.49 0.64 2.43
N TYR A 158 10.67 0.79 1.83
CA TYR A 158 11.93 0.39 2.46
C TYR A 158 12.34 1.27 3.64
N GLN A 159 11.87 2.51 3.71
CA GLN A 159 12.10 3.41 4.85
C GLN A 159 11.11 3.15 5.98
N LEU A 160 9.84 2.86 5.65
CA LEU A 160 8.75 2.73 6.63
C LEU A 160 8.70 1.36 7.30
N THR A 161 9.07 0.29 6.61
CA THR A 161 8.91 -1.08 7.12
C THR A 161 10.23 -1.65 7.66
N ASN A 162 10.19 -2.77 8.38
CA ASN A 162 11.41 -3.53 8.73
C ASN A 162 11.87 -4.40 7.55
N GLY A 163 13.14 -4.82 7.50
CA GLY A 163 13.71 -5.70 6.48
C GLY A 163 12.97 -7.04 6.30
N ALA A 164 12.30 -7.53 7.33
CA ALA A 164 11.48 -8.74 7.28
C ALA A 164 10.03 -8.52 6.80
N SER A 165 9.61 -7.27 6.50
CA SER A 165 8.23 -6.97 6.13
C SER A 165 7.83 -7.65 4.82
N THR A 166 6.66 -8.29 4.83
CA THR A 166 6.06 -8.92 3.66
C THR A 166 5.67 -7.90 2.59
N LEU A 167 5.40 -6.64 2.96
CA LEU A 167 5.11 -5.56 2.01
C LEU A 167 6.29 -5.30 1.07
N ARG A 168 7.53 -5.35 1.57
CA ARG A 168 8.73 -5.15 0.73
C ARG A 168 8.81 -6.19 -0.39
N LYS A 169 8.67 -7.47 -0.02
CA LYS A 169 8.68 -8.59 -0.98
C LYS A 169 7.56 -8.43 -2.00
N PHE A 170 6.37 -8.13 -1.51
CA PHE A 170 5.18 -7.95 -2.32
C PHE A 170 5.31 -6.82 -3.36
N ILE A 171 5.81 -5.65 -2.95
CA ILE A 171 5.99 -4.51 -3.87
C ILE A 171 7.05 -4.82 -4.93
N LEU A 172 8.13 -5.52 -4.57
CA LEU A 172 9.11 -5.99 -5.55
C LEU A 172 8.51 -6.96 -6.56
N ASP A 173 7.69 -7.91 -6.10
CA ASP A 173 7.05 -8.89 -6.98
C ASP A 173 6.09 -8.22 -7.97
N ILE A 174 5.33 -7.21 -7.52
CA ILE A 174 4.50 -6.39 -8.41
C ILE A 174 5.38 -5.64 -9.41
N ALA A 175 6.45 -4.97 -8.96
CA ALA A 175 7.33 -4.22 -9.84
C ALA A 175 7.96 -5.10 -10.92
N ARG A 176 8.45 -6.29 -10.55
CA ARG A 176 8.97 -7.30 -11.49
C ARG A 176 7.90 -7.75 -12.48
N ALA A 177 6.69 -8.03 -12.02
CA ALA A 177 5.58 -8.45 -12.89
C ALA A 177 5.20 -7.36 -13.91
N LEU A 178 5.21 -6.08 -13.49
CA LEU A 178 4.95 -4.95 -14.38
C LEU A 178 6.06 -4.78 -15.42
N LEU A 179 7.33 -4.89 -15.02
CA LEU A 179 8.47 -4.84 -15.95
C LEU A 179 8.40 -5.97 -16.98
N ALA A 180 8.14 -7.20 -16.54
CA ALA A 180 7.99 -8.35 -17.43
C ALA A 180 6.82 -8.21 -18.42
N ARG A 181 5.75 -7.48 -18.03
CA ARG A 181 4.64 -7.17 -18.93
C ARG A 181 5.03 -6.14 -19.99
N GLN A 182 5.78 -5.11 -19.62
CA GLN A 182 6.24 -4.07 -20.54
C GLN A 182 7.22 -4.62 -21.59
N THR A 183 8.16 -5.48 -21.19
CA THR A 183 9.12 -6.09 -22.14
C THR A 183 8.42 -6.95 -23.19
N LYS A 184 7.39 -7.71 -22.79
CA LYS A 184 6.57 -8.50 -23.73
C LYS A 184 5.81 -7.62 -24.73
N GLN A 185 5.27 -6.48 -24.28
CA GLN A 185 4.57 -5.54 -25.17
C GLN A 185 5.53 -4.92 -26.20
N ASN A 186 6.75 -4.59 -25.80
CA ASN A 186 7.75 -4.03 -26.71
C ASN A 186 8.17 -5.03 -27.80
N MET A 187 8.44 -6.30 -27.44
CA MET A 187 8.83 -7.33 -28.42
C MET A 187 7.70 -7.71 -29.40
N GLY A 188 6.44 -7.65 -28.96
CA GLY A 188 5.29 -7.93 -29.84
C GLY A 188 5.07 -6.85 -30.93
N SER A 189 5.57 -5.64 -30.70
CA SER A 189 5.40 -4.50 -31.62
C SER A 189 6.36 -4.58 -32.81
N GLU A 190 7.53 -5.19 -32.63
CA GLU A 190 8.61 -5.19 -33.61
C GLU A 190 8.40 -6.22 -34.73
N LYS A 191 7.70 -7.33 -34.46
CA LYS A 191 7.41 -8.38 -35.46
C LYS A 191 6.44 -7.98 -36.56
N VAL A 192 5.68 -6.89 -36.41
CA VAL A 192 4.70 -6.44 -37.41
C VAL A 192 5.34 -5.64 -38.55
N LEU A 193 6.56 -5.13 -38.37
CA LEU A 193 7.25 -4.31 -39.38
C LEU A 193 8.20 -5.08 -40.28
N ALA A 194 8.41 -6.38 -40.04
CA ALA A 194 9.36 -7.20 -40.79
C ALA A 194 8.71 -8.19 -41.79
N GLY A 195 7.40 -8.16 -41.98
CA GLY A 195 6.66 -9.18 -42.74
C GLY A 195 5.70 -8.62 -43.78
N ASP A 196 6.23 -7.94 -44.80
CA ASP A 196 5.55 -7.77 -46.10
C ASP A 196 6.59 -7.83 -47.24
N SER A 197 7.30 -8.95 -47.30
CA SER A 197 8.03 -9.37 -48.50
C SER A 197 7.82 -10.86 -48.65
N SER A 198 6.62 -11.22 -49.09
CA SER A 198 6.29 -12.54 -49.62
C SER A 198 7.01 -12.73 -50.95
N GLU A 199 8.14 -13.41 -50.93
CA GLU A 199 8.56 -14.22 -52.06
C GLU A 199 8.24 -15.67 -51.71
N GLU A 200 7.35 -16.25 -52.52
CA GLU A 200 6.96 -17.64 -52.53
C GLU A 200 8.20 -18.48 -52.88
N GLU A 201 8.64 -19.35 -51.98
CA GLU A 201 9.45 -20.50 -52.36
C GLU A 201 8.85 -21.76 -51.74
N ASP A 202 8.23 -22.53 -52.62
CA ASP A 202 7.90 -23.93 -52.43
C ASP A 202 9.18 -24.69 -52.01
N ASN A 203 9.19 -25.31 -50.84
CA ASN A 203 10.19 -26.34 -50.57
C ASN A 203 9.65 -27.42 -49.62
N ASP A 204 9.10 -28.43 -50.29
CA ASP A 204 9.38 -29.87 -50.20
C ASP A 204 9.57 -30.55 -48.83
N GLU A 205 8.89 -31.69 -48.75
CA GLU A 205 8.83 -32.64 -47.65
C GLU A 205 10.13 -33.45 -47.48
N SER A 206 10.65 -33.54 -46.25
CA SER A 206 11.45 -34.67 -45.73
C SER A 206 11.83 -34.33 -44.27
N SER A 207 11.20 -34.91 -43.25
CA SER A 207 11.42 -36.25 -42.66
C SER A 207 12.61 -36.31 -41.68
N GLU A 208 12.36 -37.03 -40.58
CA GLU A 208 13.29 -37.69 -39.66
C GLU A 208 13.75 -36.91 -38.42
N ASP A 209 13.09 -37.27 -37.30
CA ASP A 209 13.65 -37.73 -36.02
C ASP A 209 15.13 -37.42 -35.76
N GLU A 210 15.44 -36.65 -34.72
CA GLU A 210 16.53 -36.98 -33.78
C GLU A 210 16.17 -36.47 -32.37
N ASP A 211 16.21 -37.41 -31.42
CA ASP A 211 16.16 -37.22 -29.98
C ASP A 211 17.48 -36.57 -29.51
N GLU A 212 17.44 -35.45 -28.80
CA GLU A 212 18.56 -35.04 -27.95
C GLU A 212 18.08 -34.66 -26.55
N GLU A 213 18.58 -35.44 -25.58
CA GLU A 213 18.52 -35.17 -24.15
C GLU A 213 19.46 -34.01 -23.83
N ASP A 214 18.93 -32.92 -23.27
CA ASP A 214 19.74 -31.82 -22.77
C ASP A 214 19.62 -31.74 -21.25
N GLU A 215 20.64 -32.29 -20.57
CA GLU A 215 20.92 -32.08 -19.16
C GLU A 215 21.51 -30.66 -18.99
N SER A 216 20.70 -29.70 -18.55
CA SER A 216 21.22 -28.39 -18.14
C SER A 216 21.43 -28.33 -16.62
N SER A 217 22.70 -28.24 -16.26
CA SER A 217 23.28 -28.06 -14.92
C SER A 217 22.65 -26.91 -14.13
N GLU A 218 22.27 -27.22 -12.88
CA GLU A 218 21.93 -26.27 -11.83
C GLU A 218 23.19 -25.54 -11.36
N ASP A 219 23.51 -24.40 -11.98
CA ASP A 219 24.46 -23.44 -11.41
C ASP A 219 23.69 -22.53 -10.43
N GLU A 220 23.61 -22.97 -9.17
CA GLU A 220 23.19 -22.12 -8.04
C GLU A 220 24.32 -21.13 -7.71
N ASP A 221 24.30 -19.97 -8.36
CA ASP A 221 25.09 -18.81 -7.93
C ASP A 221 24.56 -18.30 -6.58
N GLU A 222 25.13 -18.84 -5.50
CA GLU A 222 24.99 -18.41 -4.12
C GLU A 222 25.57 -16.99 -3.95
N LEU A 223 24.75 -15.98 -4.27
CA LEU A 223 25.06 -14.58 -3.98
C LEU A 223 25.02 -14.32 -2.47
N THR A 224 26.13 -14.60 -1.81
CA THR A 224 26.42 -14.18 -0.44
C THR A 224 26.50 -12.65 -0.39
N TYR A 225 25.38 -12.02 -0.04
CA TYR A 225 25.31 -10.59 0.19
C TYR A 225 25.90 -10.28 1.56
N ASP A 226 27.21 -9.99 1.60
CA ASP A 226 27.92 -9.54 2.80
C ASP A 226 27.46 -8.12 3.16
N PHE A 227 26.36 -8.04 3.91
CA PHE A 227 25.86 -6.80 4.49
C PHE A 227 26.81 -6.43 5.64
N ARG A 228 27.92 -5.76 5.30
CA ARG A 228 28.77 -5.09 6.30
C ARG A 228 27.87 -4.17 7.12
N ASN A 229 27.66 -4.56 8.38
CA ASN A 229 27.08 -3.73 9.42
C ASN A 229 27.90 -2.43 9.49
N GLY A 230 27.38 -1.39 8.83
CA GLY A 230 27.77 -0.02 9.09
C GLY A 230 27.28 0.33 10.48
N ASP A 231 28.17 0.14 11.44
CA ASP A 231 28.08 0.62 12.81
C ASP A 231 27.91 2.14 12.76
N ARG A 232 26.65 2.59 12.70
CA ARG A 232 26.27 4.00 12.75
C ARG A 232 25.88 4.27 14.20
N SER A 233 26.90 4.42 15.03
CA SER A 233 26.78 4.98 16.37
C SER A 233 26.11 6.35 16.25
N TYR A 234 24.83 6.39 16.62
CA TYR A 234 24.09 7.63 16.79
C TYR A 234 24.57 8.26 18.10
N GLU A 235 25.46 9.26 18.00
CA GLU A 235 25.74 10.13 19.13
C GLU A 235 24.51 11.03 19.35
N PRO A 236 23.91 11.03 20.55
CA PRO A 236 22.85 11.97 20.87
C PRO A 236 23.45 13.37 20.90
N GLY A 237 23.05 14.22 19.96
CA GLY A 237 23.32 15.65 20.04
C GLY A 237 22.65 16.20 21.30
N GLU A 238 23.46 16.73 22.21
CA GLU A 238 23.03 17.53 23.35
C GLU A 238 22.25 18.74 22.80
N THR A 239 20.93 18.70 22.92
CA THR A 239 20.10 19.89 22.73
C THR A 239 20.24 20.75 23.97
N GLU A 240 21.03 21.81 23.85
CA GLU A 240 21.07 22.90 24.84
C GLU A 240 19.65 23.44 25.03
N ALA A 241 19.17 23.36 26.28
CA ALA A 241 17.92 23.95 26.69
C ALA A 241 18.12 25.47 26.75
N GLU A 242 17.57 26.19 25.77
CA GLU A 242 17.38 27.62 25.94
C GLU A 242 16.31 27.84 27.02
N ALA A 243 16.76 28.34 28.16
CA ALA A 243 15.92 28.84 29.22
C ALA A 243 15.29 30.15 28.72
N GLU A 244 13.97 30.13 28.52
CA GLU A 244 13.24 31.39 28.37
C GLU A 244 13.22 32.10 29.73
N GLU A 245 13.78 33.31 29.74
CA GLU A 245 13.77 34.21 30.88
C GLU A 245 12.35 34.75 31.09
N ASP A 246 11.84 34.59 32.31
CA ASP A 246 10.62 35.22 32.80
C ASP A 246 10.81 36.75 32.83
N GLU A 247 10.15 37.47 31.92
CA GLU A 247 9.92 38.91 32.04
C GLU A 247 8.62 39.14 32.82
N ASP A 248 8.74 39.22 34.15
CA ASP A 248 7.81 39.96 35.00
C ASP A 248 7.95 41.45 34.70
N GLU A 249 6.91 42.12 34.19
CA GLU A 249 6.77 43.58 34.40
C GLU A 249 5.31 44.06 34.26
N ASP A 250 4.86 44.66 35.36
CA ASP A 250 3.95 45.79 35.48
C ASP A 250 2.43 45.62 35.29
N GLU A 251 1.76 45.40 36.44
CA GLU A 251 0.39 45.87 36.67
C GLU A 251 0.39 47.00 37.73
N GLU A 252 0.60 48.25 37.28
CA GLU A 252 0.11 49.45 37.97
C GLU A 252 -1.17 49.94 37.29
N ARG A 253 -2.34 49.74 37.91
CA ARG A 253 -3.36 50.77 38.17
C ARG A 253 -4.61 50.27 38.89
#